data_AF-A0A562JNV6-F1
#
_entry.id   AF-A0A562JNV6-F1
#
_cell.length_a   1.000
_cell.length_b   1.000
_cell.length_c   1.000
_cell.angle_alpha   90.00
_cell.angle_beta   90.00
_cell.angle_gamma   90.00
#
_symmetry.space_group_name_H-M   'P 1'
#
loop_
_entity.id
_entity.type
_entity.pdbx_description
1 polymer ?
#
loop_
_entity_poly.entity_id
_entity_poly.type
_entity_poly.pdbx_seq_one_letter_code
_entity_poly.pdbx_strand_id
1 'polypeptide(L)'
;MKKLLFIFILVYQLIYFPNEFLFTDTFLKNQFLMYSALILLIAFLLKNKQNLKDIFTLNKLIYIFIVLLIISTIFSVDHFLSFYGRENRYEGLVAWFCYLTLFTFSYMFIKMDKFTDQLYYFVYISFLVSMYGILQHFKLDFFPRYYSRVNQTRSYGFFDNPNFFGSYLVLVLAISLLVYFISDKKKSPIFLFILNTHFAALLYSQTRSAWLGVLVLLVFIGVFILLQNRMYFKKFFIASISFVVLFLAVNFTESSSISNRFTSIVKDANEAILEENMHAGSSRMYIWKKSFPLVFEYFWLGSGPDTLGEVFPYNEEEYEQYFHTTNIIVDKAHNEYLHMAITMGVPALFAYLALIFTILYKAFRALHVAEGTEFIILLCFIASIIGYLVQAFFNISVITVAPYYWIILGITYRFAEDLLKESQHTKVSTRNLIGKSISRNSF
;
A
#
# COMPACT_ATOMS: atom_id res chain seq x y z
N MET A 1 17.53 -10.75 11.15
CA MET A 1 17.05 -9.57 10.41
C MET A 1 16.30 -9.98 9.15
N LYS A 2 16.95 -10.35 8.03
CA LYS A 2 16.24 -10.82 6.80
C LYS A 2 15.15 -11.89 7.05
N LYS A 3 15.49 -12.97 7.77
CA LYS A 3 14.52 -14.02 8.16
C LYS A 3 13.36 -13.50 9.01
N LEU A 4 13.64 -12.60 9.97
CA LEU A 4 12.61 -12.01 10.85
C LEU A 4 11.63 -11.15 10.06
N LEU A 5 12.14 -10.34 9.13
CA LEU A 5 11.31 -9.51 8.26
C LEU A 5 10.40 -10.36 7.36
N PHE A 6 10.88 -11.51 6.87
CA PHE A 6 10.04 -12.43 6.12
C PHE A 6 9.00 -13.14 6.96
N ILE A 7 9.36 -13.58 8.17
CA ILE A 7 8.38 -14.14 9.11
C ILE A 7 7.29 -13.10 9.39
N PHE A 8 7.66 -11.83 9.60
CA PHE A 8 6.70 -10.74 9.72
C PHE A 8 5.78 -10.67 8.49
N ILE A 9 6.32 -10.53 7.28
CA ILE A 9 5.54 -10.41 6.03
C ILE A 9 4.55 -11.57 5.86
N LEU A 10 4.95 -12.80 6.17
CA LEU A 10 4.12 -13.99 6.00
C LEU A 10 3.05 -14.12 7.09
N VAL A 11 3.44 -13.97 8.36
CA VAL A 11 2.52 -14.16 9.49
C VAL A 11 1.53 -13.01 9.59
N TYR A 12 1.94 -11.78 9.27
CA TYR A 12 1.10 -10.59 9.42
C TYR A 12 -0.21 -10.66 8.61
N GLN A 13 -0.19 -11.36 7.47
CA GLN A 13 -1.35 -11.56 6.62
C GLN A 13 -2.41 -12.46 7.27
N LEU A 14 -1.96 -13.41 8.10
CA LEU A 14 -2.78 -14.48 8.69
C LEU A 14 -3.32 -14.14 10.08
N ILE A 15 -2.90 -13.01 10.66
CA ILE A 15 -3.43 -12.56 11.96
C ILE A 15 -4.90 -12.23 11.76
N TYR A 16 -5.74 -13.10 12.29
CA TYR A 16 -7.19 -12.99 12.26
C TYR A 16 -7.75 -13.61 13.53
N PHE A 17 -8.59 -12.87 14.25
CA PHE A 17 -9.28 -13.38 15.43
C PHE A 17 -10.81 -13.33 15.21
N PRO A 18 -11.48 -14.50 15.18
CA PRO A 18 -12.92 -14.57 14.96
C PRO A 18 -13.68 -14.48 16.28
N ASN A 19 -13.69 -13.29 16.87
CA ASN A 19 -14.48 -13.05 18.07
C ASN A 19 -15.02 -11.62 18.09
N GLU A 20 -16.33 -11.48 18.23
CA GLU A 20 -17.02 -10.19 18.29
C GLU A 20 -16.74 -9.43 19.60
N PHE A 21 -16.38 -10.15 20.66
CA PHE A 21 -16.27 -9.63 22.03
C PHE A 21 -14.82 -9.40 22.50
N LEU A 22 -13.82 -9.88 21.75
CA LEU A 22 -12.41 -9.83 22.14
C LEU A 22 -11.59 -9.22 21.01
N PHE A 23 -11.13 -7.98 21.21
CA PHE A 23 -10.17 -7.22 20.40
C PHE A 23 -10.41 -7.19 18.87
N THR A 24 -10.40 -6.00 18.26
CA THR A 24 -10.42 -5.93 16.79
C THR A 24 -9.15 -6.52 16.18
N ASP A 25 -9.20 -7.06 14.95
CA ASP A 25 -7.98 -7.54 14.27
C ASP A 25 -6.92 -6.46 14.20
N THR A 26 -7.37 -5.23 14.01
CA THR A 26 -6.53 -4.03 14.04
C THR A 26 -5.72 -3.94 15.33
N PHE A 27 -6.26 -4.33 16.49
CA PHE A 27 -5.49 -4.39 17.74
C PHE A 27 -4.41 -5.47 17.71
N LEU A 28 -4.74 -6.72 17.37
CA LEU A 28 -3.75 -7.82 17.35
C LEU A 28 -2.66 -7.57 16.30
N LYS A 29 -3.04 -7.04 15.14
CA LYS A 29 -2.11 -6.59 14.09
C LYS A 29 -1.26 -5.43 14.58
N ASN A 30 -1.80 -4.47 15.34
CA ASN A 30 -1.00 -3.42 15.95
C ASN A 30 0.05 -4.00 16.91
N GLN A 31 -0.35 -4.88 17.84
CA GLN A 31 0.56 -5.51 18.80
C GLN A 31 1.67 -6.29 18.09
N PHE A 32 1.31 -7.11 17.10
CA PHE A 32 2.30 -7.87 16.35
C PHE A 32 3.26 -6.97 15.56
N LEU A 33 2.76 -5.87 14.98
CA LEU A 33 3.60 -4.88 14.31
C LEU A 33 4.60 -4.26 15.29
N MET A 34 4.13 -3.79 16.43
CA MET A 34 4.96 -3.18 17.47
C MET A 34 6.06 -4.13 17.97
N TYR A 35 5.67 -5.36 18.34
CA TYR A 35 6.65 -6.35 18.81
C TYR A 35 7.65 -6.74 17.72
N SER A 36 7.20 -6.89 16.47
CA SER A 36 8.09 -7.22 15.36
C SER A 36 9.09 -6.10 15.06
N ALA A 37 8.63 -4.85 15.06
CA ALA A 37 9.50 -3.68 14.90
C ALA A 37 10.52 -3.57 16.05
N LEU A 38 10.07 -3.78 17.30
CA LEU A 38 10.95 -3.77 18.47
C LEU A 38 11.99 -4.89 18.41
N ILE A 39 11.58 -6.13 18.06
CA ILE A 39 12.50 -7.27 17.91
C ILE A 39 13.52 -6.99 16.81
N LEU A 40 13.11 -6.41 15.68
CA LEU A 40 14.02 -6.01 14.60
C LEU A 40 15.03 -4.97 15.09
N LEU A 41 14.58 -3.95 15.82
CA LEU A 41 15.44 -2.90 16.37
C LEU A 41 16.44 -3.45 17.39
N ILE A 42 15.97 -4.25 18.37
CA ILE A 42 16.84 -4.89 19.37
C ILE A 42 17.86 -5.80 18.68
N ALA A 43 17.42 -6.66 17.75
CA ALA A 43 18.32 -7.55 17.02
C ALA A 43 19.37 -6.78 16.21
N PHE A 44 19.02 -5.61 15.67
CA PHE A 44 19.97 -4.73 14.99
C PHE A 44 20.99 -4.13 15.96
N LEU A 45 20.54 -3.56 17.08
CA LEU A 45 21.41 -2.94 18.09
C LEU A 45 22.39 -3.95 18.71
N LEU A 46 21.95 -5.19 18.93
CA LEU A 46 22.81 -6.26 19.45
C LEU A 46 23.87 -6.72 18.44
N LYS A 47 23.53 -6.76 17.15
CA LYS A 47 24.40 -7.31 16.10
C LYS A 47 25.33 -6.28 15.45
N ASN A 48 24.92 -5.01 15.38
CA ASN A 48 25.56 -3.98 14.56
C ASN A 48 25.90 -2.71 15.37
N LYS A 49 26.52 -2.86 16.55
CA LYS A 49 26.92 -1.71 17.40
C LYS A 49 27.76 -0.64 16.67
N GLN A 50 28.42 -0.97 15.55
CA GLN A 50 29.31 -0.06 14.81
C GLN A 50 28.69 0.56 13.54
N ASN A 51 27.52 0.11 13.07
CA ASN A 51 26.95 0.50 11.76
C ASN A 51 25.67 1.35 11.83
N LEU A 52 25.43 2.07 12.94
CA LEU A 52 24.34 3.05 13.02
C LEU A 52 24.45 4.12 11.91
N LYS A 53 25.66 4.45 11.47
CA LYS A 53 25.92 5.38 10.36
C LYS A 53 25.21 4.98 9.06
N ASP A 54 25.06 3.68 8.78
CA ASP A 54 24.39 3.21 7.56
C ASP A 54 22.90 3.55 7.58
N ILE A 55 22.26 3.53 8.77
CA ILE A 55 20.89 4.01 8.94
C ILE A 55 20.83 5.52 8.67
N PHE A 56 21.76 6.29 9.25
CA PHE A 56 21.86 7.75 9.05
C PHE A 56 22.17 8.20 7.63
N THR A 57 22.58 7.28 6.77
CA THR A 57 22.92 7.57 5.38
C THR A 57 21.76 7.26 4.41
N LEU A 58 20.69 6.58 4.84
CA LEU A 58 19.61 6.06 3.97
C LEU A 58 18.88 7.15 3.17
N ASN A 59 18.45 8.22 3.83
CA ASN A 59 17.86 9.42 3.22
C ASN A 59 17.58 10.48 4.30
N LYS A 60 18.07 11.72 4.13
CA LYS A 60 17.79 12.84 5.05
C LYS A 60 16.27 13.11 5.21
N LEU A 61 15.47 12.81 4.19
CA LEU A 61 14.02 13.02 4.20
C LEU A 61 13.29 12.19 5.26
N ILE A 62 13.78 10.98 5.56
CA ILE A 62 13.18 10.12 6.60
C ILE A 62 13.36 10.77 7.97
N TYR A 63 14.54 11.33 8.23
CA TYR A 63 14.82 12.04 9.48
C TYR A 63 13.94 13.28 9.63
N ILE A 64 13.83 14.07 8.56
CA ILE A 64 12.96 15.24 8.54
C ILE A 64 11.52 14.82 8.85
N PHE A 65 11.03 13.76 8.20
CA PHE A 65 9.68 13.26 8.42
C PHE A 65 9.47 12.77 9.86
N ILE A 66 10.40 12.00 10.43
CA ILE A 66 10.35 11.56 11.84
C ILE A 66 10.31 12.74 12.80
N VAL A 67 11.19 13.73 12.59
CA VAL A 67 11.25 14.90 13.46
C VAL A 67 9.94 15.69 13.40
N LEU A 68 9.38 15.89 12.22
CA LEU A 68 8.08 16.55 12.05
C LEU A 68 6.94 15.76 12.71
N LEU A 69 6.92 14.43 12.59
CA LEU A 69 5.97 13.56 13.28
C LEU A 69 6.05 13.67 14.81
N ILE A 70 7.27 13.66 15.36
CA ILE A 70 7.50 13.82 16.81
C ILE A 70 7.02 15.20 17.25
N ILE A 71 7.40 16.26 16.55
CA ILE A 71 6.97 17.63 16.85
C ILE A 71 5.44 17.72 16.81
N SER A 72 4.81 17.19 15.76
CA SER A 72 3.35 17.14 15.65
C SER A 72 2.67 16.43 16.83
N THR A 73 3.28 15.35 17.31
CA THR A 73 2.77 14.61 18.48
C THR A 73 2.96 15.40 19.79
N ILE A 74 4.08 16.12 19.93
CA ILE A 74 4.37 16.95 21.12
C ILE A 74 3.43 18.15 21.21
N PHE A 75 3.02 18.73 20.08
CA PHE A 75 2.13 19.89 20.03
C PHE A 75 0.68 19.52 19.68
N SER A 76 0.33 18.25 19.88
CA SER A 76 -0.98 17.71 19.53
C SER A 76 -2.10 18.24 20.42
N VAL A 77 -3.31 18.31 19.86
CA VAL A 77 -4.55 18.58 20.61
C VAL A 77 -4.88 17.47 21.61
N ASP A 78 -4.43 16.23 21.33
CA ASP A 78 -4.49 15.09 22.24
C ASP A 78 -3.22 14.25 22.11
N HIS A 79 -2.34 14.41 23.09
CA HIS A 79 -1.03 13.74 23.17
C HIS A 79 -1.15 12.22 23.28
N PHE A 80 -2.13 11.69 24.03
CA PHE A 80 -2.29 10.26 24.23
C PHE A 80 -2.78 9.60 22.95
N LEU A 81 -3.82 10.18 22.35
CA LEU A 81 -4.35 9.76 21.07
C LEU A 81 -3.30 9.85 19.96
N SER A 82 -2.49 10.92 19.94
CA SER A 82 -1.41 11.08 18.98
C SER A 82 -0.28 10.09 19.14
N PHE A 83 0.02 9.68 20.36
CA PHE A 83 1.09 8.72 20.61
C PHE A 83 0.67 7.28 20.23
N TYR A 84 -0.51 6.85 20.68
CA TYR A 84 -0.97 5.46 20.53
C TYR A 84 -1.87 5.22 19.31
N GLY A 85 -2.60 6.25 18.86
CA GLY A 85 -3.64 6.16 17.85
C GLY A 85 -5.02 5.85 18.44
N ARG A 86 -6.06 6.19 17.68
CA ARG A 86 -7.45 5.95 18.03
C ARG A 86 -7.76 4.46 18.03
N GLU A 87 -8.66 4.05 18.92
CA GLU A 87 -9.14 2.67 18.94
C GLU A 87 -9.65 2.25 17.54
N ASN A 88 -9.34 1.01 17.14
CA ASN A 88 -9.62 0.46 15.80
C ASN A 88 -8.86 1.10 14.63
N ARG A 89 -7.96 2.05 14.89
CA ARG A 89 -7.01 2.61 13.91
C ARG A 89 -5.56 2.32 14.30
N TYR A 90 -5.20 2.67 15.54
CA TYR A 90 -3.87 2.59 16.12
C TYR A 90 -2.78 3.22 15.24
N GLU A 91 -3.07 4.35 14.58
CA GLU A 91 -2.13 5.01 13.65
C GLU A 91 -1.45 6.26 14.25
N GLY A 92 -1.21 6.23 15.56
CA GLY A 92 -0.40 7.24 16.24
C GLY A 92 1.10 7.14 15.92
N LEU A 93 1.90 7.95 16.60
CA LEU A 93 3.35 8.05 16.44
C LEU A 93 4.05 6.69 16.47
N VAL A 94 3.64 5.79 17.37
CA VAL A 94 4.25 4.45 17.52
C VAL A 94 4.11 3.62 16.24
N ALA A 95 2.95 3.65 15.58
CA ALA A 95 2.73 2.92 14.33
C ALA A 95 3.58 3.49 13.19
N TRP A 96 3.68 4.82 13.09
CA TRP A 96 4.56 5.48 12.12
C TRP A 96 6.04 5.11 12.31
N PHE A 97 6.51 5.02 13.55
CA PHE A 97 7.85 4.49 13.82
C PHE A 97 8.02 3.04 13.36
N CYS A 98 7.00 2.20 13.55
CA CYS A 98 7.04 0.82 13.07
C CYS A 98 7.10 0.76 11.53
N TYR A 99 6.31 1.57 10.83
CA TYR A 99 6.32 1.68 9.37
C TYR A 99 7.71 2.07 8.84
N LEU A 100 8.33 3.10 9.43
CA LEU A 100 9.66 3.58 9.04
C LEU A 100 10.76 2.58 9.39
N THR A 101 10.60 1.83 10.48
CA THR A 101 11.49 0.71 10.83
C THR A 101 11.41 -0.38 9.76
N LEU A 102 10.20 -0.80 9.37
CA LEU A 102 10.01 -1.80 8.33
C LEU A 102 10.57 -1.34 6.98
N PHE A 103 10.36 -0.09 6.59
CA PHE A 103 10.97 0.51 5.41
C PHE A 103 12.50 0.41 5.46
N THR A 104 13.10 0.90 6.55
CA THR A 104 14.56 0.95 6.74
C THR A 104 15.16 -0.45 6.67
N PHE A 105 14.57 -1.40 7.38
CA PHE A 105 15.08 -2.77 7.44
C PHE A 105 14.87 -3.52 6.12
N SER A 106 13.77 -3.24 5.41
CA SER A 106 13.55 -3.78 4.07
C SER A 106 14.62 -3.27 3.11
N TYR A 107 14.91 -1.97 3.12
CA TYR A 107 15.98 -1.38 2.33
C TYR A 107 17.35 -1.98 2.69
N MET A 108 17.67 -2.17 3.97
CA MET A 108 19.00 -2.64 4.40
C MET A 108 19.24 -4.14 4.15
N PHE A 109 18.20 -4.97 4.30
CA PHE A 109 18.39 -6.42 4.43
C PHE A 109 17.76 -7.26 3.31
N ILE A 110 16.87 -6.70 2.50
CA ILE A 110 16.31 -7.42 1.35
C ILE A 110 17.18 -7.15 0.12
N LYS A 111 17.85 -8.22 -0.34
CA LYS A 111 18.62 -8.26 -1.59
C LYS A 111 17.92 -9.14 -2.63
N MET A 112 18.07 -8.75 -3.90
CA MET A 112 17.38 -9.32 -5.06
C MET A 112 17.66 -10.80 -5.32
N ASP A 113 18.93 -11.18 -5.25
CA ASP A 113 19.44 -12.53 -5.53
C ASP A 113 18.74 -13.65 -4.73
N LYS A 114 18.07 -13.29 -3.63
CA LYS A 114 17.45 -14.22 -2.68
C LYS A 114 16.07 -13.72 -2.24
N PHE A 115 15.30 -13.10 -3.14
CA PHE A 115 13.99 -12.52 -2.82
C PHE A 115 12.81 -13.17 -3.57
N THR A 116 13.07 -13.87 -4.68
CA THR A 116 12.02 -14.49 -5.52
C THR A 116 11.21 -15.56 -4.78
N ASP A 117 11.86 -16.39 -3.95
CA ASP A 117 11.18 -17.44 -3.17
C ASP A 117 10.16 -16.86 -2.19
N GLN A 118 10.50 -15.73 -1.57
CA GLN A 118 9.66 -15.04 -0.62
C GLN A 118 8.45 -14.39 -1.28
N LEU A 119 8.58 -13.95 -2.54
CA LEU A 119 7.43 -13.50 -3.34
C LEU A 119 6.43 -14.64 -3.58
N TYR A 120 6.91 -15.85 -3.90
CA TYR A 120 6.02 -17.00 -4.05
C TYR A 120 5.25 -17.30 -2.76
N TYR A 121 5.93 -17.34 -1.62
CA TYR A 121 5.26 -17.56 -0.32
C TYR A 121 4.26 -16.46 0.02
N PHE A 122 4.60 -15.19 -0.23
CA PHE A 122 3.68 -14.08 -0.04
C PHE A 122 2.40 -14.25 -0.87
N VAL A 123 2.54 -14.59 -2.16
CA VAL A 123 1.42 -14.82 -3.08
C VAL A 123 0.55 -16.01 -2.68
N TYR A 124 1.16 -17.11 -2.21
CA TYR A 124 0.42 -18.27 -1.70
C TYR A 124 -0.36 -17.96 -0.42
N ILE A 125 0.22 -17.21 0.52
CA ILE A 125 -0.52 -16.82 1.74
C ILE A 125 -1.64 -15.84 1.39
N SER A 126 -1.37 -14.87 0.52
CA SER A 126 -2.39 -13.94 0.01
C SER A 126 -3.52 -14.65 -0.72
N PHE A 127 -3.24 -15.79 -1.37
CA PHE A 127 -4.25 -16.64 -1.99
C PHE A 127 -5.22 -17.20 -0.96
N LEU A 128 -4.73 -17.67 0.20
CA LEU A 128 -5.60 -18.14 1.28
C LEU A 128 -6.49 -17.02 1.82
N VAL A 129 -5.94 -15.83 2.05
CA VAL A 129 -6.69 -14.65 2.50
C VAL A 129 -7.76 -14.26 1.47
N SER A 130 -7.42 -14.32 0.19
CA SER A 130 -8.35 -13.99 -0.91
C SER A 130 -9.46 -15.02 -1.07
N MET A 131 -9.13 -16.31 -0.94
CA MET A 131 -10.12 -17.38 -0.93
C MET A 131 -11.10 -17.22 0.22
N TYR A 132 -10.60 -16.93 1.42
CA TYR A 132 -11.48 -16.65 2.55
C TYR A 132 -12.40 -15.44 2.30
N GLY A 133 -11.89 -14.35 1.73
CA GLY A 133 -12.72 -13.20 1.33
C GLY A 133 -13.79 -13.57 0.30
N ILE A 134 -13.50 -14.45 -0.67
CA ILE A 134 -14.49 -14.94 -1.63
C ILE A 134 -15.54 -15.82 -0.95
N LEU A 135 -15.13 -16.69 -0.04
CA LEU A 135 -16.06 -17.55 0.72
C LEU A 135 -17.01 -16.72 1.59
N GLN A 136 -16.53 -15.64 2.22
CA GLN A 136 -17.37 -14.69 2.95
C GLN A 136 -18.49 -14.09 2.08
N HIS A 137 -18.20 -13.76 0.82
CA HIS A 137 -19.23 -13.24 -0.10
C HIS A 137 -20.34 -14.25 -0.34
N PHE A 138 -20.00 -15.54 -0.48
CA PHE A 138 -20.96 -16.63 -0.61
C PHE A 138 -21.58 -17.09 0.73
N LYS A 139 -21.41 -16.30 1.80
CA LYS A 139 -21.91 -16.60 3.15
C LYS A 139 -21.34 -17.89 3.75
N LEU A 140 -20.22 -18.36 3.22
CA LEU A 140 -19.45 -19.49 3.75
C LEU A 140 -18.36 -18.95 4.68
N ASP A 141 -18.77 -18.25 5.74
CA ASP A 141 -17.86 -17.73 6.74
C ASP A 141 -17.64 -18.78 7.85
N PHE A 142 -16.52 -19.51 7.77
CA PHE A 142 -16.15 -20.52 8.76
C PHE A 142 -15.71 -19.90 10.10
N PHE A 143 -15.39 -18.62 10.12
CA PHE A 143 -14.84 -17.91 11.27
C PHE A 143 -15.47 -16.50 11.37
N PRO A 144 -16.81 -16.40 11.52
CA PRO A 144 -17.50 -15.12 11.46
C PRO A 144 -17.09 -14.26 12.65
N ARG A 145 -16.52 -13.07 12.36
CA ARG A 145 -16.18 -12.10 13.41
C ARG A 145 -17.43 -11.40 13.93
N TYR A 146 -18.25 -10.90 13.01
CA TYR A 146 -19.44 -10.13 13.33
C TYR A 146 -20.64 -10.92 12.86
N TYR A 147 -21.43 -11.48 13.77
CA TYR A 147 -22.66 -12.16 13.38
C TYR A 147 -23.61 -11.21 12.64
N SER A 148 -23.55 -9.92 12.98
CA SER A 148 -24.26 -8.83 12.29
C SER A 148 -23.83 -8.62 10.83
N ARG A 149 -22.64 -9.06 10.42
CA ARG A 149 -22.11 -8.89 9.06
C ARG A 149 -22.20 -10.14 8.18
N VAL A 150 -22.70 -11.26 8.69
CA VAL A 150 -22.86 -12.51 7.90
C VAL A 150 -23.77 -12.30 6.67
N ASN A 151 -24.67 -11.32 6.72
CA ASN A 151 -25.55 -10.95 5.61
C ASN A 151 -25.03 -9.79 4.74
N GLN A 152 -23.83 -9.25 5.01
CA GLN A 152 -23.26 -8.20 4.16
C GLN A 152 -22.71 -8.79 2.86
N THR A 153 -22.87 -8.04 1.77
CA THR A 153 -22.49 -8.47 0.41
C THR A 153 -21.03 -8.21 0.06
N ARG A 154 -20.33 -7.38 0.86
CA ARG A 154 -18.93 -6.98 0.61
C ARG A 154 -17.97 -7.81 1.45
N SER A 155 -17.00 -8.41 0.78
CA SER A 155 -15.93 -9.17 1.44
C SER A 155 -14.93 -8.28 2.16
N TYR A 156 -14.43 -8.76 3.30
CA TYR A 156 -13.39 -8.09 4.07
C TYR A 156 -12.19 -8.99 4.40
N GLY A 157 -12.24 -10.29 4.07
CA GLY A 157 -11.16 -11.24 4.31
C GLY A 157 -10.75 -11.23 5.79
N PHE A 158 -9.44 -11.16 6.04
CA PHE A 158 -8.87 -11.01 7.38
C PHE A 158 -8.67 -9.55 7.81
N PHE A 159 -9.57 -8.65 7.39
CA PHE A 159 -9.50 -7.21 7.69
C PHE A 159 -10.82 -6.74 8.29
N ASP A 160 -10.80 -5.65 9.06
CA ASP A 160 -12.02 -5.14 9.71
C ASP A 160 -12.98 -4.41 8.75
N ASN A 161 -12.53 -4.09 7.54
CA ASN A 161 -13.29 -3.31 6.56
C ASN A 161 -12.98 -3.75 5.11
N PRO A 162 -13.98 -3.87 4.23
CA PRO A 162 -13.77 -4.14 2.80
C PRO A 162 -12.83 -3.15 2.10
N ASN A 163 -12.80 -1.89 2.55
CA ASN A 163 -11.90 -0.88 2.00
C ASN A 163 -10.43 -1.23 2.30
N PHE A 164 -10.12 -1.78 3.47
CA PHE A 164 -8.75 -2.16 3.85
C PHE A 164 -8.33 -3.41 3.07
N PHE A 165 -9.24 -4.37 2.94
CA PHE A 165 -9.01 -5.54 2.13
C PHE A 165 -8.77 -5.18 0.65
N GLY A 166 -9.56 -4.24 0.12
CA GLY A 166 -9.36 -3.68 -1.21
C GLY A 166 -7.98 -3.05 -1.38
N SER A 167 -7.56 -2.16 -0.47
CA SER A 167 -6.23 -1.53 -0.48
C SER A 167 -5.10 -2.55 -0.44
N TYR A 168 -5.24 -3.58 0.39
CA TYR A 168 -4.31 -4.70 0.44
C TYR A 168 -4.22 -5.43 -0.90
N LEU A 169 -5.35 -5.72 -1.54
CA LEU A 169 -5.40 -6.41 -2.82
C LEU A 169 -4.76 -5.61 -3.96
N VAL A 170 -4.72 -4.27 -3.90
CA VAL A 170 -3.96 -3.45 -4.86
C VAL A 170 -2.47 -3.82 -4.82
N LEU A 171 -1.89 -3.91 -3.62
CA LEU A 171 -0.48 -4.29 -3.43
C LEU A 171 -0.25 -5.74 -3.86
N VAL A 172 -1.12 -6.66 -3.42
CA VAL A 172 -1.02 -8.08 -3.74
C VAL A 172 -1.09 -8.33 -5.23
N LEU A 173 -2.02 -7.71 -5.95
CA LEU A 173 -2.19 -7.95 -7.39
C LEU A 173 -0.94 -7.58 -8.20
N ALA A 174 -0.25 -6.49 -7.84
CA ALA A 174 1.01 -6.12 -8.47
C ALA A 174 2.10 -7.19 -8.24
N ILE A 175 2.18 -7.75 -7.03
CA ILE A 175 3.14 -8.82 -6.68
C ILE A 175 2.74 -10.16 -7.31
N SER A 176 1.46 -10.48 -7.40
CA SER A 176 0.97 -11.69 -8.06
C SER A 176 1.17 -11.65 -9.57
N LEU A 177 1.01 -10.48 -10.20
CA LEU A 177 1.41 -10.25 -11.59
C LEU A 177 2.90 -10.50 -11.78
N LEU A 178 3.73 -9.95 -10.89
CA LEU A 178 5.17 -10.18 -10.92
C LEU A 178 5.51 -11.67 -10.88
N VAL A 179 4.97 -12.39 -9.89
CA VAL A 179 5.18 -13.83 -9.72
C VAL A 179 4.72 -14.61 -10.96
N TYR A 180 3.58 -14.25 -11.54
CA TYR A 180 3.10 -14.83 -12.80
C TYR A 180 4.04 -14.54 -13.98
N PHE A 181 4.62 -13.34 -14.08
CA PHE A 181 5.56 -13.00 -15.14
C PHE A 181 6.86 -13.80 -15.07
N ILE A 182 7.42 -13.95 -13.87
CA ILE A 182 8.71 -14.64 -13.67
C ILE A 182 8.58 -16.17 -13.60
N SER A 183 7.37 -16.71 -13.44
CA SER A 183 7.16 -18.15 -13.36
C SER A 183 7.48 -18.87 -14.67
N ASP A 184 8.05 -20.07 -14.60
CA ASP A 184 8.25 -20.93 -15.76
C ASP A 184 6.92 -21.38 -16.42
N LYS A 185 6.99 -22.02 -17.58
CA LYS A 185 5.82 -22.49 -18.34
C LYS A 185 4.96 -23.51 -17.58
N LYS A 186 5.56 -24.33 -16.69
CA LYS A 186 4.83 -25.35 -15.92
C LYS A 186 4.04 -24.71 -14.78
N LYS A 187 4.60 -23.70 -14.12
CA LYS A 187 3.97 -23.00 -12.99
C LYS A 187 3.06 -21.85 -13.41
N SER A 188 3.21 -21.32 -14.63
CA SER A 188 2.44 -20.16 -15.11
C SER A 188 0.91 -20.33 -15.02
N PRO A 189 0.31 -21.50 -15.34
CA PRO A 189 -1.14 -21.69 -15.15
C PRO A 189 -1.59 -21.59 -13.69
N ILE A 190 -0.78 -22.12 -12.75
CA ILE A 190 -1.06 -22.08 -11.30
C ILE A 190 -1.08 -20.62 -10.82
N PHE A 191 -0.07 -19.83 -11.21
CA PHE A 191 -0.01 -18.42 -10.81
C PHE A 191 -1.04 -17.55 -11.53
N LEU A 192 -1.47 -17.91 -12.73
CA LEU A 192 -2.61 -17.25 -13.39
C LEU A 192 -3.92 -17.51 -12.62
N PHE A 193 -4.13 -18.74 -12.15
CA PHE A 193 -5.27 -19.08 -11.30
C PHE A 193 -5.25 -18.29 -9.99
N ILE A 194 -4.12 -18.28 -9.28
CA ILE A 194 -3.96 -17.50 -8.04
C ILE A 194 -4.18 -16.00 -8.28
N LEU A 195 -3.64 -15.46 -9.37
CA LEU A 195 -3.83 -14.06 -9.76
C LEU A 195 -5.31 -13.73 -9.98
N ASN A 196 -6.05 -14.60 -10.68
CA ASN A 196 -7.49 -14.43 -10.88
C ASN A 196 -8.27 -14.57 -9.57
N THR A 197 -7.83 -15.40 -8.63
CA THR A 197 -8.41 -15.46 -7.29
C THR A 197 -8.26 -14.14 -6.53
N HIS A 198 -7.08 -13.52 -6.56
CA HIS A 198 -6.89 -12.20 -5.95
C HIS A 198 -7.77 -11.13 -6.61
N PHE A 199 -7.92 -11.21 -7.93
CA PHE A 199 -8.78 -10.28 -8.67
C PHE A 199 -10.26 -10.49 -8.37
N ALA A 200 -10.73 -11.74 -8.25
CA ALA A 200 -12.10 -12.04 -7.81
C ALA A 200 -12.38 -11.49 -6.41
N ALA A 201 -11.45 -11.68 -5.46
CA ALA A 201 -11.57 -11.12 -4.12
C ALA A 201 -11.65 -9.58 -4.14
N LEU A 202 -10.93 -8.92 -5.05
CA LEU A 202 -10.99 -7.46 -5.23
C LEU A 202 -12.38 -7.03 -5.72
N LEU A 203 -12.97 -7.74 -6.68
CA LEU A 203 -14.33 -7.49 -7.15
C LEU A 203 -15.34 -7.62 -6.02
N TYR A 204 -15.27 -8.69 -5.22
CA TYR A 204 -16.19 -8.91 -4.10
C TYR A 204 -15.96 -8.00 -2.90
N SER A 205 -14.78 -7.40 -2.73
CA SER A 205 -14.58 -6.31 -1.75
C SER A 205 -15.40 -5.06 -2.08
N GLN A 206 -15.73 -4.90 -3.36
CA GLN A 206 -16.42 -3.76 -3.94
C GLN A 206 -15.79 -2.39 -3.57
N THR A 207 -14.48 -2.35 -3.40
CA THR A 207 -13.76 -1.12 -3.01
C THR A 207 -13.36 -0.33 -4.25
N ARG A 208 -14.14 0.72 -4.54
CA ARG A 208 -14.04 1.55 -5.76
C ARG A 208 -12.65 2.18 -5.95
N SER A 209 -12.06 2.70 -4.88
CA SER A 209 -10.70 3.27 -4.90
C SER A 209 -9.62 2.23 -5.26
N ALA A 210 -9.78 0.99 -4.80
CA ALA A 210 -8.88 -0.10 -5.10
C ALA A 210 -9.00 -0.55 -6.57
N TRP A 211 -10.20 -0.55 -7.14
CA TRP A 211 -10.40 -0.81 -8.58
C TRP A 211 -9.67 0.23 -9.44
N LEU A 212 -9.76 1.51 -9.07
CA LEU A 212 -9.05 2.58 -9.76
C LEU A 212 -7.52 2.42 -9.63
N GLY A 213 -7.03 2.07 -8.43
CA GLY A 213 -5.61 1.76 -8.21
C GLY A 213 -5.12 0.60 -9.08
N VAL A 214 -5.92 -0.47 -9.21
CA VAL A 214 -5.62 -1.62 -10.09
C VAL A 214 -5.69 -1.28 -11.57
N LEU A 215 -6.63 -0.43 -11.98
CA LEU A 215 -6.67 0.05 -13.36
C LEU A 215 -5.39 0.82 -13.71
N VAL A 216 -5.00 1.78 -12.87
CA VAL A 216 -3.78 2.58 -13.11
C VAL A 216 -2.53 1.71 -13.13
N LEU A 217 -2.41 0.75 -12.20
CA LEU A 217 -1.24 -0.15 -12.17
C LEU A 217 -1.17 -1.04 -13.42
N LEU A 218 -2.31 -1.54 -13.92
CA LEU A 218 -2.37 -2.37 -15.13
C LEU A 218 -2.03 -1.56 -16.38
N VAL A 219 -2.58 -0.34 -16.52
CA VAL A 219 -2.24 0.55 -17.63
C VAL A 219 -0.75 0.88 -17.61
N PHE A 220 -0.21 1.21 -16.44
CA PHE A 220 1.21 1.49 -16.28
C PHE A 220 2.10 0.32 -16.70
N ILE A 221 1.84 -0.90 -16.20
CA ILE A 221 2.57 -2.11 -16.61
C ILE A 221 2.44 -2.34 -18.12
N GLY A 222 1.23 -2.25 -18.66
CA GLY A 222 0.96 -2.48 -20.08
C GLY A 222 1.73 -1.53 -21.00
N VAL A 223 1.73 -0.24 -20.69
CA VAL A 223 2.48 0.78 -21.45
C VAL A 223 3.98 0.46 -21.46
N PHE A 224 4.58 0.17 -20.30
CA PHE A 224 6.02 -0.12 -20.23
C PHE A 224 6.40 -1.45 -20.90
N ILE A 225 5.57 -2.49 -20.81
CA ILE A 225 5.78 -3.74 -21.55
C ILE A 225 5.71 -3.50 -23.07
N LEU A 226 4.76 -2.69 -23.54
CA LEU A 226 4.60 -2.39 -24.97
C LEU A 226 5.76 -1.57 -25.55
N LEU A 227 6.24 -0.58 -24.79
CA LEU A 227 7.23 0.39 -25.22
C LEU A 227 8.68 -0.05 -24.98
N GLN A 228 8.97 -0.77 -23.89
CA GLN A 228 10.35 -1.06 -23.49
C GLN A 228 10.70 -2.55 -23.57
N ASN A 229 9.79 -3.48 -23.23
CA ASN A 229 10.12 -4.90 -23.21
C ASN A 229 8.93 -5.82 -23.52
N ARG A 230 8.82 -6.22 -24.79
CA ARG A 230 7.71 -7.05 -25.28
C ARG A 230 7.81 -8.53 -24.89
N MET A 231 8.88 -8.96 -24.21
CA MET A 231 9.05 -10.35 -23.75
C MET A 231 7.86 -10.82 -22.90
N TYR A 232 7.30 -9.94 -22.07
CA TYR A 232 6.19 -10.25 -21.17
C TYR A 232 4.80 -9.94 -21.75
N PHE A 233 4.72 -9.45 -22.99
CA PHE A 233 3.46 -9.01 -23.61
C PHE A 233 2.41 -10.12 -23.68
N LYS A 234 2.80 -11.33 -24.12
CA LYS A 234 1.87 -12.47 -24.20
C LYS A 234 1.25 -12.81 -22.84
N LYS A 235 2.06 -12.85 -21.78
CA LYS A 235 1.58 -13.11 -20.41
C LYS A 235 0.65 -11.98 -19.95
N PHE A 236 1.04 -10.73 -20.16
CA PHE A 236 0.20 -9.59 -19.78
C PHE A 236 -1.15 -9.63 -20.49
N PHE A 237 -1.16 -9.87 -21.80
CA PHE A 237 -2.38 -9.99 -22.59
C PHE A 237 -3.29 -11.13 -22.11
N ILE A 238 -2.73 -12.30 -21.78
CA ILE A 238 -3.50 -13.42 -21.21
C ILE A 238 -4.12 -13.03 -19.86
N ALA A 239 -3.36 -12.38 -18.97
CA ALA A 239 -3.87 -11.92 -17.68
C ALA A 239 -4.97 -10.85 -17.84
N SER A 240 -4.79 -9.90 -18.75
CA SER A 240 -5.81 -8.88 -19.06
C SER A 240 -7.10 -9.50 -19.59
N ILE A 241 -7.01 -10.46 -20.53
CA ILE A 241 -8.19 -11.19 -21.01
C ILE A 241 -8.85 -11.96 -19.88
N SER A 242 -8.08 -12.67 -19.04
CA SER A 242 -8.67 -13.42 -17.92
C SER A 242 -9.40 -12.51 -16.94
N PHE A 243 -8.88 -11.30 -16.67
CA PHE A 243 -9.54 -10.31 -15.84
C PHE A 243 -10.84 -9.79 -16.46
N VAL A 244 -10.85 -9.52 -17.76
CA VAL A 244 -12.08 -9.11 -18.46
C VAL A 244 -13.13 -10.22 -18.41
N VAL A 245 -12.76 -11.46 -18.72
CA VAL A 245 -13.67 -12.61 -18.67
C VAL A 245 -14.21 -12.82 -17.25
N LEU A 246 -13.34 -12.76 -16.24
CA LEU A 246 -13.74 -12.91 -14.84
C LEU A 246 -14.65 -11.76 -14.39
N PHE A 247 -14.34 -10.53 -14.76
CA PHE A 247 -15.21 -9.37 -14.50
C PHE A 247 -16.60 -9.57 -15.10
N LEU A 248 -16.70 -9.98 -16.37
CA LEU A 248 -17.97 -10.24 -17.03
C LEU A 248 -18.74 -11.37 -16.35
N ALA A 249 -18.06 -12.46 -15.97
CA ALA A 249 -18.66 -13.58 -15.27
C ALA A 249 -19.24 -13.16 -13.90
N VAL A 250 -18.45 -12.48 -13.07
CA VAL A 250 -18.91 -12.01 -11.76
C VAL A 250 -20.03 -10.97 -11.92
N ASN A 251 -19.92 -10.05 -12.89
CA ASN A 251 -20.97 -9.06 -13.12
C ASN A 251 -22.29 -9.71 -13.55
N PHE A 252 -22.23 -10.79 -14.33
CA PHE A 252 -23.41 -11.56 -14.72
C PHE A 252 -24.02 -12.30 -13.52
N THR A 253 -23.22 -12.97 -12.69
CA THR A 253 -23.73 -13.67 -11.49
C THR A 253 -24.30 -12.72 -10.44
N GLU A 254 -23.71 -11.53 -10.30
CA GLU A 254 -24.12 -10.51 -9.35
C GLU A 254 -25.23 -9.58 -9.88
N SER A 255 -25.98 -10.00 -10.90
CA SER A 255 -27.11 -9.24 -11.47
C SER A 255 -26.75 -7.78 -11.80
N SER A 256 -25.57 -7.56 -12.40
CA SER A 256 -25.01 -6.25 -12.75
C SER A 256 -24.66 -5.31 -11.59
N SER A 257 -24.64 -5.80 -10.34
CA SER A 257 -24.27 -5.01 -9.15
C SER A 257 -22.89 -4.34 -9.29
N ILE A 258 -21.91 -5.04 -9.87
CA ILE A 258 -20.58 -4.49 -10.11
C ILE A 258 -20.61 -3.34 -11.11
N SER A 259 -21.30 -3.51 -12.25
CA SER A 259 -21.45 -2.44 -13.25
C SER A 259 -22.20 -1.25 -12.70
N ASN A 260 -23.28 -1.46 -11.92
CA ASN A 260 -24.02 -0.39 -11.24
C ASN A 260 -23.13 0.39 -10.25
N ARG A 261 -22.19 -0.31 -9.61
CA ARG A 261 -21.22 0.31 -8.71
C ARG A 261 -20.08 1.02 -9.45
N PHE A 262 -19.78 0.62 -10.68
CA PHE A 262 -18.84 1.33 -11.54
C PHE A 262 -19.47 2.60 -12.12
N THR A 263 -20.73 2.53 -12.58
CA THR A 263 -21.47 3.71 -13.05
C THR A 263 -21.67 4.75 -11.95
N SER A 264 -21.81 4.32 -10.68
CA SER A 264 -21.85 5.27 -9.56
C SER A 264 -20.54 6.04 -9.35
N ILE A 265 -19.37 5.49 -9.72
CA ILE A 265 -18.11 6.25 -9.70
C ILE A 265 -18.18 7.41 -10.69
N VAL A 266 -18.67 7.15 -11.92
CA VAL A 266 -18.78 8.18 -12.96
C VAL A 266 -19.81 9.23 -12.59
N LYS A 267 -20.96 8.80 -12.05
CA LYS A 267 -22.00 9.71 -11.55
C LYS A 267 -21.48 10.59 -10.41
N ASP A 268 -20.87 9.98 -9.38
CA ASP A 268 -20.29 10.71 -8.26
C ASP A 268 -19.21 11.70 -8.73
N ALA A 269 -18.40 11.35 -9.74
CA ALA A 269 -17.37 12.23 -10.28
C ALA A 269 -17.96 13.44 -11.03
N ASN A 270 -19.00 13.24 -11.84
CA ASN A 270 -19.68 14.33 -12.53
C ASN A 270 -20.38 15.29 -11.54
N GLU A 271 -21.04 14.75 -10.53
CA GLU A 271 -21.74 15.54 -9.50
C GLU A 271 -20.76 16.26 -8.56
N ALA A 272 -19.60 15.66 -8.28
CA ALA A 272 -18.52 16.30 -7.53
C ALA A 272 -17.97 17.55 -8.22
N ILE A 273 -17.85 17.52 -9.55
CA ILE A 273 -17.38 18.67 -10.35
C ILE A 273 -18.38 19.83 -10.31
N LEU A 274 -19.67 19.53 -10.16
CA LEU A 274 -20.74 20.51 -10.12
C LEU A 274 -20.99 21.07 -8.69
N GLU A 275 -20.27 20.58 -7.67
CA GLU A 275 -20.49 20.86 -6.23
C GLU A 275 -21.92 20.59 -5.71
N GLU A 276 -22.75 19.91 -6.51
CA GLU A 276 -24.18 19.75 -6.24
C GLU A 276 -24.51 18.60 -5.27
N ASN A 277 -23.58 17.65 -5.03
CA ASN A 277 -23.86 16.48 -4.21
C ASN A 277 -22.80 16.16 -3.13
N MET A 278 -23.12 16.51 -1.88
CA MET A 278 -22.29 16.23 -0.71
C MET A 278 -22.24 14.73 -0.32
N HIS A 279 -23.16 13.90 -0.82
CA HIS A 279 -23.15 12.44 -0.62
C HIS A 279 -22.16 11.71 -1.55
N ALA A 280 -21.62 12.38 -2.57
CA ALA A 280 -20.74 11.78 -3.55
C ALA A 280 -19.54 11.06 -2.90
N GLY A 281 -19.23 9.87 -3.40
CA GLY A 281 -18.13 9.05 -2.88
C GLY A 281 -18.39 8.48 -1.49
N SER A 282 -19.65 8.26 -1.10
CA SER A 282 -20.03 7.86 0.27
C SER A 282 -19.70 8.94 1.30
N SER A 283 -20.22 10.15 1.05
CA SER A 283 -20.08 11.35 1.90
C SER A 283 -18.65 11.86 2.03
N ARG A 284 -17.72 11.39 1.18
CA ARG A 284 -16.34 11.88 1.13
C ARG A 284 -16.26 13.33 0.71
N MET A 285 -17.15 13.79 -0.18
CA MET A 285 -17.18 15.20 -0.59
C MET A 285 -17.49 16.13 0.59
N TYR A 286 -18.49 15.78 1.41
CA TYR A 286 -18.77 16.46 2.67
C TYR A 286 -17.54 16.47 3.59
N ILE A 287 -16.93 15.30 3.83
CA ILE A 287 -15.73 15.18 4.68
C ILE A 287 -14.61 16.08 4.19
N TRP A 288 -14.32 16.09 2.88
CA TRP A 288 -13.25 16.92 2.31
C TRP A 288 -13.55 18.40 2.42
N LYS A 289 -14.79 18.83 2.14
CA LYS A 289 -15.21 20.23 2.28
C LYS A 289 -15.04 20.74 3.71
N LYS A 290 -15.40 19.92 4.71
CA LYS A 290 -15.24 20.26 6.13
C LYS A 290 -13.80 20.13 6.62
N SER A 291 -13.01 19.24 6.03
CA SER A 291 -11.61 19.02 6.40
C SER A 291 -10.65 20.05 5.81
N PHE A 292 -10.94 20.58 4.61
CA PHE A 292 -10.02 21.46 3.90
C PHE A 292 -9.64 22.74 4.67
N PRO A 293 -10.56 23.45 5.35
CA PRO A 293 -10.20 24.59 6.20
C PRO A 293 -9.19 24.25 7.31
N LEU A 294 -9.25 23.04 7.86
CA LEU A 294 -8.35 22.57 8.92
C LEU A 294 -6.89 22.49 8.46
N VAL A 295 -6.64 22.39 7.15
CA VAL A 295 -5.26 22.44 6.60
C VAL A 295 -4.59 23.78 6.90
N PHE A 296 -5.35 24.88 6.88
CA PHE A 296 -4.81 26.20 7.17
C PHE A 296 -4.64 26.43 8.67
N GLU A 297 -5.56 25.90 9.48
CA GLU A 297 -5.50 25.97 10.94
C GLU A 297 -4.31 25.18 11.50
N TYR A 298 -4.09 23.98 10.99
CA TYR A 298 -3.04 23.06 11.46
C TYR A 298 -1.84 22.98 10.49
N PHE A 299 -1.60 24.04 9.70
CA PHE A 299 -0.66 24.02 8.59
C PHE A 299 0.75 23.54 8.96
N TRP A 300 1.34 24.06 10.04
CA TRP A 300 2.76 23.84 10.35
C TRP A 300 3.03 22.51 11.03
N LEU A 301 2.29 22.23 12.11
CA LEU A 301 2.59 21.13 13.02
C LEU A 301 1.50 20.04 13.02
N GLY A 302 0.38 20.26 12.32
CA GLY A 302 -0.76 19.38 12.39
C GLY A 302 -1.51 19.47 13.73
N SER A 303 -2.67 18.84 13.81
CA SER A 303 -3.42 18.64 15.05
C SER A 303 -2.86 17.50 15.93
N GLY A 304 -1.96 16.68 15.38
CA GLY A 304 -1.39 15.48 15.97
C GLY A 304 -1.81 14.20 15.21
N PRO A 305 -0.94 13.18 15.05
CA PRO A 305 -1.28 11.94 14.36
C PRO A 305 -2.60 11.30 14.85
N ASP A 306 -3.45 10.84 13.94
CA ASP A 306 -4.71 10.15 14.29
C ASP A 306 -5.76 10.98 15.08
N THR A 307 -5.57 12.31 15.18
CA THR A 307 -6.48 13.22 15.93
C THR A 307 -7.55 13.91 15.10
N LEU A 308 -7.74 13.56 13.82
CA LEU A 308 -8.74 14.26 13.00
C LEU A 308 -10.14 14.24 13.64
N GLY A 309 -10.51 13.15 14.32
CA GLY A 309 -11.79 13.06 15.03
C GLY A 309 -11.97 14.05 16.19
N GLU A 310 -10.89 14.65 16.70
CA GLU A 310 -10.94 15.67 17.76
C GLU A 310 -11.15 17.09 17.19
N VAL A 311 -10.75 17.31 15.95
CA VAL A 311 -10.74 18.64 15.31
C VAL A 311 -11.77 18.76 14.18
N PHE A 312 -12.38 17.65 13.75
CA PHE A 312 -13.38 17.66 12.70
C PHE A 312 -14.66 18.33 13.22
N PRO A 313 -15.24 19.30 12.49
CA PRO A 313 -16.40 20.04 12.96
C PRO A 313 -17.64 19.13 13.03
N TYR A 314 -18.26 19.08 14.22
CA TYR A 314 -19.50 18.35 14.44
C TYR A 314 -20.71 19.26 14.28
N ASN A 315 -21.68 18.81 13.49
CA ASN A 315 -23.00 19.42 13.38
C ASN A 315 -24.03 18.30 13.24
N GLU A 316 -24.98 18.25 14.18
CA GLU A 316 -25.95 17.15 14.28
C GLU A 316 -26.85 17.04 13.03
N GLU A 317 -27.36 18.18 12.53
CA GLU A 317 -28.23 18.23 11.34
C GLU A 317 -27.48 17.76 10.09
N GLU A 318 -26.25 18.22 9.88
CA GLU A 318 -25.42 17.80 8.75
C GLU A 318 -25.05 16.31 8.84
N TYR A 319 -24.83 15.79 10.05
CA TYR A 319 -24.52 14.37 10.23
C TYR A 319 -25.71 13.49 9.92
N GLU A 320 -26.90 13.84 10.40
CA GLU A 320 -28.14 13.13 10.07
C GLU A 320 -28.43 13.23 8.56
N GLN A 321 -28.21 14.41 7.96
CA GLN A 321 -28.39 14.62 6.53
C GLN A 321 -27.44 13.74 5.70
N TYR A 322 -26.14 13.77 5.95
CA TYR A 322 -25.14 13.18 5.06
C TYR A 322 -24.69 11.76 5.42
N PHE A 323 -24.95 11.30 6.63
CA PHE A 323 -24.60 9.95 7.08
C PHE A 323 -25.79 9.12 7.56
N HIS A 324 -26.99 9.71 7.66
CA HIS A 324 -28.20 9.06 8.19
C HIS A 324 -28.03 8.55 9.63
N THR A 325 -27.13 9.18 10.38
CA THR A 325 -26.91 8.91 11.80
C THR A 325 -26.02 9.97 12.42
N THR A 326 -26.24 10.26 13.70
CA THR A 326 -25.39 11.12 14.54
C THR A 326 -24.34 10.33 15.33
N ASN A 327 -24.41 8.99 15.31
CA ASN A 327 -23.57 8.09 16.12
C ASN A 327 -22.26 7.67 15.41
N ILE A 328 -21.78 8.47 14.47
CA ILE A 328 -20.50 8.23 13.80
C ILE A 328 -19.48 9.30 14.17
N ILE A 329 -18.21 8.92 14.15
CA ILE A 329 -17.10 9.87 14.30
C ILE A 329 -16.33 9.88 12.99
N VAL A 330 -16.18 11.08 12.41
CA VAL A 330 -15.33 11.30 11.24
C VAL A 330 -13.88 11.41 11.71
N ASP A 331 -13.26 10.25 11.93
CA ASP A 331 -11.89 10.15 12.46
C ASP A 331 -10.80 10.12 11.38
N LYS A 332 -11.19 10.00 10.11
CA LYS A 332 -10.29 9.97 8.95
C LYS A 332 -10.86 10.76 7.78
N ALA A 333 -9.98 11.48 7.07
CA ALA A 333 -10.39 12.34 5.96
C ALA A 333 -10.77 11.55 4.69
N HIS A 334 -10.54 10.24 4.66
CA HIS A 334 -10.73 9.40 3.46
C HIS A 334 -9.94 9.87 2.24
N ASN A 335 -8.82 10.55 2.52
CA ASN A 335 -7.76 10.95 1.62
C ASN A 335 -6.49 11.02 2.49
N GLU A 336 -5.54 10.11 2.27
CA GLU A 336 -4.34 10.02 3.12
C GLU A 336 -3.50 11.30 3.11
N TYR A 337 -3.47 12.03 1.99
CA TYR A 337 -2.71 13.27 1.84
C TYR A 337 -3.35 14.42 2.62
N LEU A 338 -4.66 14.60 2.47
CA LEU A 338 -5.41 15.60 3.22
C LEU A 338 -5.35 15.30 4.72
N HIS A 339 -5.48 14.02 5.09
CA HIS A 339 -5.38 13.58 6.48
C HIS A 339 -3.99 13.90 7.06
N MET A 340 -2.91 13.61 6.33
CA MET A 340 -1.55 13.92 6.76
C MET A 340 -1.31 15.44 6.87
N ALA A 341 -1.82 16.25 5.94
CA ALA A 341 -1.72 17.70 6.01
C ALA A 341 -2.35 18.27 7.29
N ILE A 342 -3.53 17.77 7.68
CA ILE A 342 -4.27 18.23 8.86
C ILE A 342 -3.64 17.69 10.14
N THR A 343 -3.32 16.39 10.19
CA THR A 343 -2.90 15.73 11.43
C THR A 343 -1.41 15.84 11.70
N MET A 344 -0.56 15.91 10.68
CA MET A 344 0.91 15.94 10.83
C MET A 344 1.52 17.25 10.35
N GLY A 345 0.73 18.12 9.73
CA GLY A 345 1.16 19.37 9.12
C GLY A 345 1.56 19.21 7.66
N VAL A 346 1.40 20.29 6.90
CA VAL A 346 1.80 20.40 5.49
C VAL A 346 3.30 20.15 5.29
N PRO A 347 4.23 20.61 6.16
CA PRO A 347 5.64 20.24 6.07
C PRO A 347 5.88 18.73 6.12
N ALA A 348 5.16 17.99 6.97
CA ALA A 348 5.30 16.53 7.07
C ALA A 348 4.79 15.84 5.81
N LEU A 349 3.65 16.31 5.26
CA LEU A 349 3.16 15.85 3.96
C LEU A 349 4.20 16.06 2.85
N PHE A 350 4.84 17.24 2.78
CA PHE A 350 5.87 17.48 1.77
C PHE A 350 7.11 16.59 1.97
N ALA A 351 7.54 16.34 3.20
CA ALA A 351 8.64 15.43 3.48
C ALA A 351 8.30 13.98 3.04
N TYR A 352 7.07 13.53 3.30
CA TYR A 352 6.55 12.26 2.81
C TYR A 352 6.54 12.20 1.27
N LEU A 353 5.92 13.18 0.59
CA LEU A 353 5.85 13.21 -0.87
C LEU A 353 7.24 13.31 -1.51
N ALA A 354 8.16 14.07 -0.93
CA ALA A 354 9.55 14.14 -1.40
C ALA A 354 10.27 12.80 -1.27
N LEU A 355 10.01 12.03 -0.20
CA LEU A 355 10.56 10.68 -0.03
C LEU A 355 10.02 9.76 -1.13
N ILE A 356 8.72 9.74 -1.35
CA ILE A 356 8.09 8.93 -2.41
C ILE A 356 8.63 9.32 -3.78
N PHE A 357 8.71 10.62 -4.08
CA PHE A 357 9.28 11.14 -5.32
C PHE A 357 10.73 10.68 -5.51
N THR A 358 11.56 10.75 -4.48
CA THR A 358 12.97 10.32 -4.56
C THR A 358 13.09 8.84 -4.90
N ILE A 359 12.27 8.00 -4.26
CA ILE A 359 12.25 6.56 -4.49
C ILE A 359 11.80 6.27 -5.93
N LEU A 360 10.67 6.84 -6.36
CA LEU A 360 10.14 6.65 -7.70
C LEU A 360 11.10 7.18 -8.76
N TYR A 361 11.69 8.37 -8.56
CA TYR A 361 12.66 8.93 -9.49
C TYR A 361 13.85 8.01 -9.71
N LYS A 362 14.44 7.48 -8.63
CA LYS A 362 15.54 6.49 -8.73
C LYS A 362 15.07 5.20 -9.37
N ALA A 363 13.87 4.70 -9.01
CA ALA A 363 13.30 3.49 -9.59
C ALA A 363 13.05 3.64 -11.10
N PHE A 364 12.49 4.75 -11.56
CA PHE A 364 12.33 5.04 -12.98
C PHE A 364 13.66 5.11 -13.71
N ARG A 365 14.70 5.72 -13.12
CA ARG A 365 16.05 5.72 -13.71
C ARG A 365 16.63 4.31 -13.79
N ALA A 366 16.47 3.52 -12.73
CA ALA A 366 16.92 2.13 -12.69
C ALA A 366 16.19 1.26 -13.72
N LEU A 367 14.91 1.54 -13.98
CA LEU A 367 14.11 0.81 -14.96
C LEU A 367 14.68 0.87 -16.38
N HIS A 368 15.35 1.97 -16.75
CA HIS A 368 15.99 2.14 -18.06
C HIS A 368 17.30 1.35 -18.23
N VAL A 369 17.89 0.86 -17.13
CA VAL A 369 19.11 0.05 -17.15
C VAL A 369 18.87 -1.40 -16.74
N ALA A 370 17.68 -1.71 -16.24
CA ALA A 370 17.29 -3.05 -15.81
C ALA A 370 17.00 -3.94 -17.03
N GLU A 371 17.41 -5.21 -16.96
CA GLU A 371 17.21 -6.17 -18.05
C GLU A 371 16.45 -7.41 -17.58
N GLY A 372 15.76 -8.08 -18.51
CA GLY A 372 15.08 -9.36 -18.25
C GLY A 372 14.19 -9.35 -17.00
N THR A 373 14.51 -10.25 -16.05
CA THR A 373 13.76 -10.41 -14.80
C THR A 373 13.86 -9.21 -13.87
N GLU A 374 14.97 -8.46 -13.89
CA GLU A 374 15.15 -7.27 -13.05
C GLU A 374 14.19 -6.16 -13.46
N PHE A 375 14.04 -5.96 -14.77
CA PHE A 375 13.10 -5.02 -15.36
C PHE A 375 11.67 -5.28 -14.86
N ILE A 376 11.19 -6.53 -14.95
CA ILE A 376 9.81 -6.84 -14.58
C ILE A 376 9.57 -6.76 -13.08
N ILE A 377 10.56 -7.14 -12.26
CA ILE A 377 10.48 -6.98 -10.79
C ILE A 377 10.33 -5.50 -10.44
N LEU A 378 11.19 -4.65 -10.98
CA LEU A 378 11.17 -3.22 -10.69
C LEU A 378 9.89 -2.57 -11.22
N LEU A 379 9.44 -2.94 -12.43
CA LEU A 379 8.21 -2.42 -13.02
C LEU A 379 6.99 -2.72 -12.14
N CYS A 380 6.83 -3.96 -11.70
CA CYS A 380 5.71 -4.35 -10.83
C CYS A 380 5.77 -3.69 -9.46
N PHE A 381 6.95 -3.46 -8.90
CA PHE A 381 7.10 -2.72 -7.65
C PHE A 381 6.72 -1.23 -7.79
N ILE A 382 7.17 -0.58 -8.86
CA ILE A 382 6.76 0.80 -9.18
C ILE A 382 5.23 0.85 -9.37
N ALA A 383 4.67 -0.09 -10.12
CA ALA A 383 3.22 -0.19 -10.35
C ALA A 383 2.44 -0.39 -9.04
N SER A 384 2.97 -1.20 -8.11
CA SER A 384 2.39 -1.41 -6.78
C SER A 384 2.32 -0.11 -5.98
N ILE A 385 3.42 0.66 -5.98
CA ILE A 385 3.49 1.97 -5.30
C ILE A 385 2.48 2.95 -5.92
N ILE A 386 2.46 3.07 -7.25
CA ILE A 386 1.53 3.98 -7.96
C ILE A 386 0.08 3.58 -7.71
N GLY A 387 -0.25 2.30 -7.80
CA GLY A 387 -1.59 1.79 -7.51
C GLY A 387 -2.03 2.10 -6.08
N TYR A 388 -1.13 1.94 -5.10
CA TYR A 388 -1.39 2.30 -3.71
C TYR A 388 -1.62 3.80 -3.53
N LEU A 389 -0.79 4.65 -4.15
CA LEU A 389 -0.93 6.11 -4.06
C LEU A 389 -2.27 6.60 -4.64
N VAL A 390 -2.75 5.97 -5.71
CA VAL A 390 -4.05 6.27 -6.31
C VAL A 390 -5.19 5.87 -5.38
N GLN A 391 -5.16 4.66 -4.81
CA GLN A 391 -6.22 4.25 -3.88
C GLN A 391 -6.20 5.09 -2.59
N ALA A 392 -5.02 5.49 -2.11
CA ALA A 392 -4.81 6.30 -0.90
C ALA A 392 -5.43 7.70 -1.01
N PHE A 393 -5.60 8.21 -2.23
CA PHE A 393 -6.30 9.48 -2.44
C PHE A 393 -7.79 9.42 -2.05
N PHE A 394 -8.42 8.25 -2.20
CA PHE A 394 -9.85 8.05 -1.97
C PHE A 394 -10.14 7.13 -0.77
N ASN A 395 -9.11 6.80 0.01
CA ASN A 395 -9.19 5.85 1.10
C ASN A 395 -8.38 6.34 2.30
N ILE A 396 -8.32 5.51 3.33
CA ILE A 396 -7.60 5.80 4.57
C ILE A 396 -6.41 4.86 4.72
N SER A 397 -5.35 5.37 5.34
CA SER A 397 -4.27 4.53 5.84
C SER A 397 -4.80 3.74 7.03
N VAL A 398 -4.29 2.51 7.16
CA VAL A 398 -4.57 1.63 8.29
C VAL A 398 -3.39 0.71 8.53
N ILE A 399 -3.19 0.38 9.81
CA ILE A 399 -2.11 -0.51 10.26
C ILE A 399 -2.14 -1.88 9.61
N THR A 400 -3.32 -2.35 9.21
CA THR A 400 -3.47 -3.66 8.57
C THR A 400 -2.90 -3.73 7.15
N VAL A 401 -2.63 -2.58 6.50
CA VAL A 401 -2.18 -2.48 5.10
C VAL A 401 -0.87 -1.72 4.96
N ALA A 402 -0.71 -0.59 5.66
CA ALA A 402 0.43 0.32 5.52
C ALA A 402 1.81 -0.38 5.69
N PRO A 403 2.01 -1.35 6.60
CA PRO A 403 3.27 -2.10 6.70
C PRO A 403 3.76 -2.70 5.38
N TYR A 404 2.86 -3.27 4.56
CA TYR A 404 3.24 -3.83 3.27
C TYR A 404 3.70 -2.75 2.28
N TYR A 405 3.00 -1.62 2.26
CA TYR A 405 3.37 -0.47 1.44
C TYR A 405 4.77 0.05 1.78
N TRP A 406 5.06 0.25 3.07
CA TRP A 406 6.37 0.71 3.53
C TRP A 406 7.51 -0.29 3.27
N ILE A 407 7.22 -1.60 3.37
CA ILE A 407 8.17 -2.65 2.98
C ILE A 407 8.46 -2.57 1.48
N ILE A 408 7.43 -2.46 0.63
CA ILE A 408 7.58 -2.36 -0.83
C ILE A 408 8.38 -1.12 -1.21
N LEU A 409 8.14 0.03 -0.58
CA LEU A 409 8.96 1.23 -0.76
C LEU A 409 10.44 0.99 -0.45
N GLY A 410 10.73 0.34 0.68
CA GLY A 410 12.10 0.02 1.10
C GLY A 410 12.82 -0.90 0.12
N ILE A 411 12.14 -1.98 -0.32
CA ILE A 411 12.68 -2.93 -1.31
C ILE A 411 12.92 -2.23 -2.65
N THR A 412 11.95 -1.46 -3.13
CA THR A 412 12.05 -0.74 -4.41
C THR A 412 13.22 0.22 -4.39
N TYR A 413 13.39 0.97 -3.30
CA TYR A 413 14.47 1.92 -3.17
C TYR A 413 15.84 1.23 -3.19
N ARG A 414 15.98 0.13 -2.43
CA ARG A 414 17.22 -0.66 -2.42
C ARG A 414 17.56 -1.21 -3.80
N PHE A 415 16.57 -1.80 -4.45
CA PHE A 415 16.77 -2.42 -5.75
C PHE A 415 17.16 -1.39 -6.82
N ALA A 416 16.50 -0.24 -6.84
CA ALA A 416 16.84 0.85 -7.75
C ALA A 416 18.29 1.32 -7.57
N GLU A 417 18.77 1.44 -6.33
CA GLU A 417 20.15 1.85 -6.07
C GLU A 417 21.19 0.81 -6.46
N ASP A 418 20.92 -0.47 -6.21
CA ASP A 418 21.83 -1.56 -6.59
C ASP A 418 22.01 -1.60 -8.12
N LEU A 419 20.91 -1.56 -8.89
CA LEU A 419 20.95 -1.51 -10.36
C LEU A 419 21.70 -0.28 -10.90
N LEU A 420 21.45 0.90 -10.33
CA LEU A 420 22.13 2.12 -10.76
C LEU A 420 23.63 2.06 -10.48
N LYS A 421 24.06 1.52 -9.33
CA LYS A 421 25.47 1.35 -8.99
C LYS A 421 26.16 0.35 -9.92
N GLU A 422 25.53 -0.80 -10.17
CA GLU A 422 26.05 -1.81 -11.09
C GLU A 422 26.25 -1.24 -12.50
N SER A 423 25.27 -0.49 -13.02
CA SER A 423 25.37 0.16 -14.33
C SER A 423 26.52 1.17 -14.43
N GLN A 424 26.84 1.88 -13.34
CA GLN A 424 27.97 2.83 -13.30
C GLN A 424 29.31 2.11 -13.28
N HIS A 425 29.44 1.02 -12.50
CA HIS A 425 30.66 0.21 -12.47
C HIS A 425 30.96 -0.42 -13.84
N THR A 426 29.95 -0.92 -14.53
CA THR A 426 30.10 -1.47 -15.89
C THR A 426 30.57 -0.39 -16.87
N LYS A 427 30.01 0.82 -16.83
CA LYS A 427 30.46 1.92 -17.71
C LYS A 427 31.91 2.35 -17.46
N VAL A 428 32.35 2.35 -16.19
CA VAL A 428 33.74 2.68 -15.83
C VAL A 428 34.71 1.58 -16.27
N SER A 429 34.35 0.31 -16.09
CA SER A 429 35.20 -0.81 -16.53
C SER A 429 35.35 -0.85 -18.05
N THR A 430 34.28 -0.62 -18.82
CA THR A 430 34.34 -0.53 -20.29
C THR A 430 35.21 0.64 -20.77
N ARG A 431 35.09 1.83 -20.15
CA ARG A 431 35.95 2.98 -20.48
C ARG A 431 37.43 2.69 -20.19
N ASN A 432 37.74 2.04 -19.08
CA ASN A 432 39.12 1.66 -18.73
C ASN A 432 39.71 0.61 -19.69
N LEU A 433 38.89 -0.31 -20.21
CA LEU A 433 39.31 -1.28 -21.22
C LEU A 433 39.59 -0.62 -22.57
N ILE A 434 38.72 0.31 -23.01
CA ILE A 434 38.93 1.08 -24.25
C ILE A 434 40.16 2.00 -24.12
N GLY A 435 40.36 2.66 -22.97
CA GLY A 435 41.56 3.46 -22.72
C GLY A 435 42.85 2.63 -22.77
N LYS A 436 42.84 1.40 -22.24
CA LYS A 436 43.99 0.49 -22.32
C LYS A 436 44.25 -0.04 -23.72
N SER A 437 43.22 -0.32 -24.53
CA SER A 437 43.42 -0.78 -25.92
C SER A 437 43.98 0.33 -26.81
N ILE A 438 43.55 1.58 -26.62
CA ILE A 438 44.09 2.74 -27.35
C ILE A 438 45.56 2.99 -26.95
N SER A 439 45.92 2.81 -25.68
CA SER A 439 47.32 2.93 -25.22
C SER A 439 48.27 1.81 -25.70
N ARG A 440 47.73 0.65 -26.09
CA ARG A 440 48.52 -0.48 -26.62
C ARG A 440 48.71 -0.45 -28.13
N ASN A 441 47.90 0.32 -28.85
CA ASN A 441 48.01 0.52 -30.30
C ASN A 441 48.78 1.80 -30.68
N SER A 442 49.38 2.49 -29.70
CA SER A 442 50.13 3.75 -29.88
C SER A 442 51.64 3.63 -29.64
N PHE A 443 52.18 2.41 -29.75
CA PHE A 443 53.63 2.14 -29.72
C PHE A 443 54.08 1.38 -30.96
#